data_AF-A0A223AYG8-F1
#
_entry.id   AF-A0A223AYG8-F1
#
_cell.length_a   1.000
_cell.length_b   1.000
_cell.length_c   1.000
_cell.angle_alpha   90.00
_cell.angle_beta   90.00
_cell.angle_gamma   90.00
#
_symmetry.space_group_name_H-M   'P 1'
#
loop_
_entity.id
_entity.type
_entity.pdbx_description
1 polymer ?
#
loop_
_entity_poly.entity_id
_entity_poly.type
_entity_poly.pdbx_seq_one_letter_code
_entity_poly.pdbx_strand_id
1 'polypeptide(L)'
;MKNAVIYIHGKYGTAEEAEHYKKFFNEADIIDFEYTSEYPWDFQKEFSIFIDNIYTKYKKISIIANSIGAYFIMVSLTNKHIEKAFFISPIVDMEKLITDMMFLENITEEELYKKKEIKTSFGETLSWEYLTFVRKNLIEWNIPTYILYGEKDNMTSYETILNFTNKTKANLTIMKGGEHWFHTDEQMEFLDNWIKNLV
;
A
#
# COMPACT_ATOMS: atom_id res chain seq x y z
N MET A 1 24.23 -13.62 -5.21
CA MET A 1 23.14 -13.05 -4.39
C MET A 1 21.85 -13.23 -5.17
N LYS A 2 20.81 -13.77 -4.52
CA LYS A 2 19.49 -13.97 -5.12
C LYS A 2 18.72 -12.65 -5.21
N ASN A 3 17.62 -12.66 -5.95
CA ASN A 3 16.63 -11.58 -5.92
C ASN A 3 15.59 -11.87 -4.84
N ALA A 4 14.93 -10.84 -4.33
CA ALA A 4 13.83 -10.97 -3.38
C ALA A 4 12.61 -10.19 -3.84
N VAL A 5 11.44 -10.68 -3.44
CA VAL A 5 10.20 -9.91 -3.49
C VAL A 5 9.63 -9.86 -2.08
N ILE A 6 9.48 -8.66 -1.54
CA ILE A 6 8.90 -8.45 -0.22
C ILE A 6 7.41 -8.24 -0.39
N TYR A 7 6.61 -9.01 0.34
CA TYR A 7 5.17 -8.84 0.41
C TYR A 7 4.79 -7.99 1.64
N ILE A 8 3.99 -6.95 1.42
CA ILE A 8 3.43 -6.08 2.45
C ILE A 8 1.89 -6.18 2.37
N HIS A 9 1.28 -6.75 3.41
CA HIS A 9 -0.17 -6.93 3.44
C HIS A 9 -0.94 -5.61 3.61
N GLY A 10 -2.23 -5.67 3.33
CA GLY A 10 -3.16 -4.57 3.57
C GLY A 10 -3.75 -4.61 4.99
N LYS A 11 -4.70 -3.73 5.26
CA LYS A 11 -5.42 -3.74 6.53
C LYS A 11 -6.19 -5.07 6.67
N TYR A 12 -6.10 -5.71 7.83
CA TYR A 12 -6.69 -7.02 8.13
C TYR A 12 -6.13 -8.22 7.33
N GLY A 13 -5.13 -8.00 6.47
CA GLY A 13 -4.36 -9.08 5.85
C GLY A 13 -3.29 -9.62 6.80
N THR A 14 -2.53 -10.61 6.33
CA THR A 14 -1.41 -11.22 7.07
C THR A 14 -0.22 -11.41 6.17
N ALA A 15 0.98 -11.54 6.75
CA ALA A 15 2.17 -11.78 5.96
C ALA A 15 2.15 -13.17 5.27
N GLU A 16 1.36 -14.13 5.76
CA GLU A 16 1.18 -15.47 5.17
C GLU A 16 0.62 -15.44 3.75
N GLU A 17 -0.12 -14.38 3.38
CA GLU A 17 -0.61 -14.18 2.01
C GLU A 17 0.54 -14.11 0.97
N ALA A 18 1.78 -13.87 1.41
CA ALA A 18 2.98 -13.95 0.59
C ALA A 18 3.14 -15.32 -0.09
N GLU A 19 2.67 -16.41 0.53
CA GLU A 19 2.75 -17.77 -0.01
C GLU A 19 2.09 -17.88 -1.40
N HIS A 20 0.96 -17.19 -1.59
CA HIS A 20 0.23 -17.17 -2.86
C HIS A 20 1.11 -16.73 -4.03
N TYR A 21 2.05 -15.81 -3.78
CA TYR A 21 2.88 -15.23 -4.82
C TYR A 21 4.09 -16.08 -5.21
N LYS A 22 4.47 -17.09 -4.40
CA LYS A 22 5.63 -17.95 -4.69
C LYS A 22 5.55 -18.63 -6.06
N LYS A 23 4.34 -18.97 -6.51
CA LYS A 23 4.09 -19.63 -7.81
C LYS A 23 4.46 -18.76 -9.02
N PHE A 24 4.66 -17.45 -8.86
CA PHE A 24 4.96 -16.53 -9.96
C PHE A 24 6.45 -16.19 -10.09
N PHE A 25 7.25 -16.37 -9.03
CA PHE A 25 8.64 -15.90 -9.00
C PHE A 25 9.61 -17.07 -8.79
N ASN A 26 10.03 -17.71 -9.89
CA ASN A 26 10.92 -18.88 -9.83
C ASN A 26 12.38 -18.53 -9.47
N GLU A 27 12.81 -17.29 -9.68
CA GLU A 27 14.20 -16.83 -9.49
C GLU A 27 14.37 -15.82 -8.34
N ALA A 28 13.32 -15.59 -7.55
CA ALA A 28 13.36 -14.71 -6.39
C ALA A 28 12.78 -15.39 -5.15
N ASP A 29 13.40 -15.15 -4.00
CA ASP A 29 12.82 -15.59 -2.74
C ASP A 29 11.67 -14.62 -2.38
N ILE A 30 10.46 -15.15 -2.14
CA ILE A 30 9.35 -14.35 -1.60
C ILE A 30 9.52 -14.24 -0.09
N ILE A 31 9.51 -13.01 0.41
CA ILE A 31 9.71 -12.68 1.81
C ILE A 31 8.43 -12.03 2.34
N ASP A 32 7.87 -12.65 3.36
CA ASP A 32 6.78 -12.12 4.17
C ASP A 32 7.33 -11.08 5.15
N PHE A 33 6.75 -9.88 5.16
CA PHE A 33 7.03 -8.89 6.18
C PHE A 33 5.85 -8.79 7.13
N GLU A 34 5.99 -9.43 8.30
CA GLU A 34 5.05 -9.31 9.40
C GLU A 34 5.29 -7.99 10.13
N TYR A 35 4.27 -7.15 10.20
CA TYR A 35 4.29 -5.90 10.95
C TYR A 35 3.07 -5.81 11.87
N THR A 36 3.28 -5.24 13.05
CA THR A 36 2.20 -5.03 14.05
C THR A 36 1.74 -3.58 14.13
N SER A 37 2.42 -2.71 13.41
CA SER A 37 2.17 -1.28 13.39
C SER A 37 0.81 -0.91 12.79
N GLU A 38 0.00 -0.20 13.58
CA GLU A 38 -1.25 0.42 13.10
C GLU A 38 -1.01 1.76 12.39
N TYR A 39 0.10 2.44 12.73
CA TYR A 39 0.43 3.78 12.25
C TYR A 39 1.75 3.82 11.48
N PRO A 40 1.90 4.76 10.52
CA PRO A 40 3.05 4.78 9.62
C PRO A 40 4.38 5.06 10.33
N TRP A 41 4.41 5.83 11.42
CA TRP A 41 5.65 6.14 12.14
C TRP A 41 6.23 4.95 12.89
N ASP A 42 5.39 4.00 13.30
CA ASP A 42 5.86 2.75 13.90
C ASP A 42 6.24 1.75 12.79
N PHE A 43 5.47 1.69 11.71
CA PHE A 43 5.81 0.88 10.53
C PHE A 43 7.17 1.28 9.97
N GLN A 44 7.46 2.58 9.89
CA GLN A 44 8.77 3.11 9.47
C GLN A 44 9.93 2.51 10.28
N LYS A 45 9.76 2.38 11.60
CA LYS A 45 10.79 1.82 12.48
C LYS A 45 10.95 0.32 12.26
N GLU A 46 9.84 -0.42 12.26
CA GLU A 46 9.82 -1.87 12.02
C GLU A 46 10.44 -2.21 10.66
N PHE A 47 9.99 -1.53 9.61
CA PHE A 47 10.43 -1.75 8.25
C PHE A 47 11.90 -1.37 8.04
N SER A 48 12.39 -0.30 8.69
CA SER A 48 13.80 0.07 8.56
C SER A 48 14.74 -1.02 9.09
N ILE A 49 14.41 -1.63 10.24
CA ILE A 49 15.21 -2.72 10.82
C ILE A 49 15.18 -3.95 9.91
N PHE A 50 13.99 -4.27 9.38
CA PHE A 50 13.81 -5.40 8.49
C PHE A 50 14.58 -5.24 7.17
N ILE A 51 14.37 -4.13 6.46
CA ILE A 51 14.89 -3.94 5.10
C ILE A 51 16.42 -3.85 5.06
N ASP A 52 17.05 -3.32 6.12
CA ASP A 52 18.51 -3.22 6.21
C ASP A 52 19.15 -4.61 6.24
N ASN A 53 18.51 -5.59 6.90
CA ASN A 53 18.95 -7.00 6.85
C ASN A 53 18.77 -7.59 5.44
N ILE A 54 17.67 -7.28 4.76
CA ILE A 54 17.41 -7.76 3.40
C ILE A 54 18.48 -7.26 2.41
N TYR A 55 18.89 -5.99 2.49
CA TYR A 55 19.93 -5.46 1.62
C TYR A 55 21.29 -6.16 1.74
N THR A 56 21.58 -6.79 2.88
CA THR A 56 22.83 -7.57 3.03
C THR A 56 22.80 -8.91 2.30
N LYS A 57 21.60 -9.43 1.99
CA LYS A 57 21.39 -10.79 1.47
C LYS A 57 21.02 -10.82 -0.01
N TYR A 58 20.32 -9.79 -0.49
CA TYR A 58 19.71 -9.77 -1.81
C TYR A 58 20.26 -8.65 -2.69
N LYS A 59 20.39 -8.92 -3.99
CA LYS A 59 20.96 -7.97 -4.95
C LYS A 59 19.89 -7.04 -5.56
N LYS A 60 18.72 -7.61 -5.85
CA LYS A 60 17.56 -6.91 -6.39
C LYS A 60 16.38 -7.21 -5.51
N ILE A 61 15.63 -6.18 -5.15
CA ILE A 61 14.47 -6.29 -4.28
C ILE A 61 13.30 -5.64 -5.00
N SER A 62 12.23 -6.40 -5.18
CA SER A 62 10.93 -5.89 -5.61
C SER A 62 9.95 -5.91 -4.44
N ILE A 63 8.83 -5.20 -4.58
CA ILE A 63 7.80 -5.11 -3.55
C ILE A 63 6.45 -5.50 -4.15
N ILE A 64 5.68 -6.30 -3.44
CA ILE A 64 4.23 -6.44 -3.63
C ILE A 64 3.58 -5.80 -2.40
N ALA A 65 2.67 -4.84 -2.59
CA ALA A 65 1.99 -4.19 -1.47
C ALA A 65 0.51 -3.97 -1.75
N ASN A 66 -0.32 -4.29 -0.76
CA ASN A 66 -1.78 -4.19 -0.85
C ASN A 66 -2.30 -3.00 -0.05
N SER A 67 -3.20 -2.21 -0.63
CA SER A 67 -3.98 -1.19 0.10
C SER A 67 -3.10 -0.26 0.97
N ILE A 68 -3.35 -0.20 2.28
CA ILE A 68 -2.58 0.61 3.24
C ILE A 68 -1.10 0.21 3.31
N GLY A 69 -0.76 -1.05 3.04
CA GLY A 69 0.63 -1.51 2.97
C GLY A 69 1.41 -0.76 1.90
N ALA A 70 0.76 -0.41 0.78
CA ALA A 70 1.35 0.43 -0.26
C ALA A 70 1.60 1.86 0.25
N TYR A 71 0.69 2.43 1.04
CA TYR A 71 0.92 3.74 1.67
C TYR A 71 2.11 3.69 2.63
N PHE A 72 2.12 2.71 3.54
CA PHE A 72 3.17 2.53 4.53
C PHE A 72 4.55 2.37 3.91
N ILE A 73 4.66 1.56 2.86
CA ILE A 73 5.94 1.36 2.19
C ILE A 73 6.41 2.63 1.46
N MET A 74 5.49 3.38 0.85
CA MET A 74 5.80 4.64 0.17
C MET A 74 6.34 5.71 1.13
N VAL A 75 5.78 5.83 2.33
CA VAL A 75 6.26 6.81 3.33
C VAL A 75 7.48 6.33 4.11
N SER A 76 7.84 5.04 4.02
CA SER A 76 8.96 4.46 4.78
C SER A 76 10.24 4.29 3.97
N LEU A 77 10.14 4.26 2.64
CA LEU A 77 11.29 4.08 1.77
C LEU A 77 11.96 5.41 1.43
N THR A 78 13.05 5.70 2.14
CA THR A 78 13.93 6.83 1.81
C THR A 78 15.13 6.36 0.99
N ASN A 79 15.05 6.45 -0.33
CA ASN A 79 16.19 6.33 -1.26
C ASN A 79 16.94 4.97 -1.21
N LYS A 80 16.21 3.87 -1.09
CA LYS A 80 16.77 2.52 -0.99
C LYS A 80 16.62 1.74 -2.33
N HIS A 81 17.51 0.77 -2.58
CA HIS A 81 17.58 0.02 -3.85
C HIS A 81 16.39 -0.94 -4.05
N ILE A 82 15.23 -0.41 -4.45
CA ILE A 82 14.07 -1.18 -4.92
C ILE A 82 14.04 -1.14 -6.44
N GLU A 83 13.94 -2.30 -7.08
CA GLU A 83 13.94 -2.45 -8.54
C GLU A 83 12.58 -2.05 -9.13
N LYS A 84 11.50 -2.58 -8.56
CA LYS A 84 10.13 -2.28 -8.96
C LYS A 84 9.13 -2.61 -7.85
N ALA A 85 7.93 -2.05 -7.97
CA ALA A 85 6.82 -2.34 -7.07
C ALA A 85 5.57 -2.79 -7.86
N PHE A 86 4.83 -3.70 -7.25
CA PHE A 86 3.52 -4.17 -7.68
C PHE A 86 2.52 -3.78 -6.60
N PHE A 87 1.68 -2.80 -6.89
CA PHE A 87 0.69 -2.29 -5.96
C PHE A 87 -0.70 -2.80 -6.33
N ILE A 88 -1.40 -3.37 -5.36
CA ILE A 88 -2.76 -3.89 -5.53
C ILE A 88 -3.69 -3.02 -4.69
N SER A 89 -4.60 -2.33 -5.39
CA SER A 89 -5.53 -1.33 -4.83
C SER A 89 -4.86 -0.37 -3.84
N PRO A 90 -3.76 0.31 -4.19
CA PRO A 90 -2.99 1.08 -3.22
C PRO A 90 -3.76 2.27 -2.66
N ILE A 91 -3.55 2.56 -1.38
CA ILE A 91 -3.85 3.89 -0.85
C ILE A 91 -2.70 4.82 -1.23
N VAL A 92 -2.96 5.73 -2.17
CA VAL A 92 -1.95 6.64 -2.72
C VAL A 92 -2.08 8.08 -2.23
N ASP A 93 -3.18 8.39 -1.55
CA ASP A 93 -3.44 9.68 -0.92
C ASP A 93 -4.17 9.47 0.41
N MET A 94 -3.38 9.36 1.48
CA MET A 94 -3.90 9.11 2.83
C MET A 94 -4.59 10.36 3.40
N GLU A 95 -4.20 11.58 3.00
CA GLU A 95 -4.86 12.79 3.47
C GLU A 95 -6.26 12.86 2.89
N LYS A 96 -6.40 12.56 1.60
CA LYS A 96 -7.71 12.45 0.97
C LYS A 96 -8.57 11.37 1.64
N LEU A 97 -8.04 10.18 1.91
CA LEU A 97 -8.80 9.14 2.60
C LEU A 97 -9.29 9.59 3.98
N ILE A 98 -8.42 10.20 4.79
CA ILE A 98 -8.78 10.72 6.13
C ILE A 98 -9.84 11.82 6.02
N THR A 99 -9.68 12.77 5.09
CA THR A 99 -10.63 13.88 4.93
C THR A 99 -11.97 13.45 4.35
N ASP A 100 -11.99 12.45 3.46
CA ASP A 100 -13.23 11.83 2.97
C ASP A 100 -13.97 11.13 4.13
N MET A 101 -13.25 10.40 5.00
CA MET A 101 -13.84 9.81 6.21
C MET A 101 -14.39 10.87 7.18
N MET A 102 -13.68 11.97 7.38
CA MET A 102 -14.17 13.11 8.18
C MET A 102 -15.45 13.70 7.58
N PHE A 103 -15.49 13.89 6.26
CA PHE A 103 -16.65 14.41 5.57
C PHE A 103 -17.88 13.49 5.73
N LEU A 104 -17.71 12.17 5.59
CA LEU A 104 -18.77 11.18 5.77
C LEU A 104 -19.39 11.21 7.18
N GLU A 105 -18.58 11.49 8.20
CA GLU A 105 -19.03 11.58 9.60
C GLU A 105 -19.38 13.03 10.03
N ASN A 106 -19.32 13.99 9.10
CA ASN A 106 -19.54 15.42 9.39
C ASN A 106 -18.61 15.96 10.50
N ILE A 107 -17.36 15.48 10.53
CA ILE A 107 -16.33 15.87 11.49
C ILE A 107 -15.49 17.01 10.90
N THR A 108 -15.29 18.08 11.67
CA THR A 108 -14.43 19.20 11.26
C THR A 108 -12.98 18.99 11.73
N GLU A 109 -12.02 19.66 11.07
CA GLU A 109 -10.62 19.67 11.54
C GLU A 109 -10.49 20.26 12.95
N GLU A 110 -11.26 21.30 13.29
CA GLU A 110 -11.25 21.90 14.63
C GLU A 110 -11.70 20.88 15.69
N GLU A 111 -12.74 20.10 15.38
CA GLU A 111 -13.22 19.05 16.25
C GLU A 111 -12.18 17.93 16.43
N LEU A 112 -11.59 17.45 15.33
CA LEU A 112 -10.53 16.44 15.38
C LEU A 112 -9.31 16.94 16.16
N TYR A 113 -8.90 18.20 15.94
CA TYR A 113 -7.82 18.84 16.69
C TYR A 113 -8.09 18.91 18.19
N LYS A 114 -9.33 19.22 18.60
CA LYS A 114 -9.72 19.31 20.01
C LYS A 114 -9.82 17.93 20.67
N LYS A 115 -10.47 16.97 20.01
CA LYS A 115 -10.72 15.62 20.55
C LYS A 115 -9.54 14.66 20.41
N LYS A 116 -8.58 14.97 19.53
CA LYS A 116 -7.40 14.17 19.14
C LYS A 116 -7.74 12.89 18.39
N GLU A 117 -8.67 12.11 18.90
CA GLU A 117 -9.15 10.89 18.27
C GLU A 117 -10.68 10.85 18.27
N ILE A 118 -11.27 10.40 17.17
CA ILE A 118 -12.71 10.25 17.02
C ILE A 118 -12.98 8.91 16.34
N LYS A 119 -13.73 8.03 17.01
CA LYS A 119 -14.22 6.78 16.43
C LYS A 119 -15.37 7.08 15.48
N THR A 120 -15.30 6.55 14.27
CA THR A 120 -16.35 6.69 13.26
C THR A 120 -17.43 5.61 13.44
N SER A 121 -18.61 5.82 12.85
CA SER A 121 -19.70 4.86 12.91
C SER A 121 -19.39 3.54 12.19
N PHE A 122 -18.44 3.57 11.25
CA PHE A 122 -17.97 2.42 10.46
C PHE A 122 -16.72 1.73 11.05
N GLY A 123 -16.35 2.03 12.29
CA GLY A 123 -15.35 1.27 13.04
C GLY A 123 -13.90 1.72 12.86
N GLU A 124 -13.66 2.83 12.15
CA GLU A 124 -12.35 3.44 12.02
C GLU A 124 -12.10 4.48 13.12
N THR A 125 -10.84 4.84 13.36
CA THR A 125 -10.50 5.95 14.27
C THR A 125 -9.77 7.04 13.48
N LEU A 126 -10.38 8.22 13.42
CA LEU A 126 -9.74 9.42 12.91
C LEU A 126 -8.78 9.96 13.97
N SER A 127 -7.52 10.18 13.60
CA SER A 127 -6.48 10.69 14.49
C SER A 127 -5.91 12.01 13.97
N TRP A 128 -5.91 13.03 14.81
CA TRP A 128 -5.27 14.31 14.52
C TRP A 128 -3.76 14.15 14.30
N GLU A 129 -3.12 13.26 15.06
CA GLU A 129 -1.70 12.97 14.90
C GLU A 129 -1.43 12.34 13.53
N TYR A 130 -2.28 11.41 13.10
CA TYR A 130 -2.14 10.80 11.78
C TYR A 130 -2.38 11.82 10.65
N LEU A 131 -3.43 12.63 10.71
CA LEU A 131 -3.65 13.70 9.73
C LEU A 131 -2.45 14.66 9.66
N THR A 132 -1.91 15.05 10.81
CA THR A 132 -0.72 15.91 10.89
C THR A 132 0.52 15.21 10.33
N PHE A 133 0.68 13.91 10.57
CA PHE A 133 1.78 13.12 10.04
C PHE A 133 1.75 13.08 8.51
N VAL A 134 0.59 12.78 7.91
CA VAL A 134 0.45 12.69 6.45
C VAL A 134 0.83 14.01 5.77
N ARG A 135 0.36 15.14 6.30
CA ARG A 135 0.65 16.49 5.79
C ARG A 135 2.15 16.86 5.87
N LYS A 136 2.86 16.31 6.85
CA LYS A 136 4.31 16.52 7.02
C LYS A 136 5.16 15.57 6.19
N ASN A 137 4.63 14.40 5.84
CA ASN A 137 5.36 13.31 5.17
C ASN A 137 4.74 13.04 3.80
N LEU A 138 5.00 13.95 2.86
CA LEU A 138 4.53 13.82 1.49
C LEU A 138 5.18 12.60 0.81
N ILE A 139 4.40 11.91 -0.02
CA ILE A 139 4.89 10.77 -0.79
C ILE A 139 5.80 11.27 -1.92
N GLU A 140 7.09 10.94 -1.81
CA GLU A 140 8.09 11.07 -2.87
C GLU A 140 8.41 9.67 -3.43
N TRP A 141 7.64 9.25 -4.45
CA TRP A 141 7.75 7.92 -5.02
C TRP A 141 8.24 7.96 -6.47
N ASN A 142 9.41 7.38 -6.73
CA ASN A 142 10.07 7.37 -8.03
C ASN A 142 10.47 5.95 -8.50
N ILE A 143 10.02 4.91 -7.79
CA ILE A 143 10.31 3.52 -8.13
C ILE A 143 9.41 3.08 -9.29
N PRO A 144 9.92 2.35 -10.31
CA PRO A 144 9.09 1.75 -11.35
C PRO A 144 7.96 0.93 -10.73
N THR A 145 6.71 1.29 -11.04
CA THR A 145 5.55 0.74 -10.32
C THR A 145 4.48 0.29 -11.30
N TYR A 146 3.96 -0.90 -11.06
CA TYR A 146 2.78 -1.44 -11.72
C TYR A 146 1.65 -1.48 -10.71
N ILE A 147 0.49 -0.93 -11.08
CA ILE A 147 -0.68 -0.81 -10.22
C ILE A 147 -1.81 -1.65 -10.81
N LEU A 148 -2.38 -2.51 -10.00
CA LEU A 148 -3.68 -3.13 -10.23
C LEU A 148 -4.73 -2.37 -9.42
N TYR A 149 -5.78 -1.88 -10.09
CA TYR A 149 -6.84 -1.08 -9.49
C TYR A 149 -8.22 -1.65 -9.88
N GLY A 150 -9.13 -1.77 -8.91
CA GLY A 150 -10.51 -2.16 -9.17
C GLY A 150 -11.36 -0.97 -9.63
N GLU A 151 -12.12 -1.10 -10.73
CA GLU A 151 -12.99 -0.02 -11.24
C GLU A 151 -14.00 0.49 -10.19
N LYS A 152 -14.43 -0.38 -9.26
CA LYS A 152 -15.36 -0.09 -8.16
C LYS A 152 -14.65 0.10 -6.81
N ASP A 153 -13.37 0.47 -6.81
CA ASP A 153 -12.66 0.84 -5.59
C ASP A 153 -13.40 2.00 -4.90
N ASN A 154 -13.77 1.77 -3.64
CA ASN A 154 -14.54 2.69 -2.80
C ASN A 154 -13.66 3.42 -1.77
N MET A 155 -12.35 3.16 -1.74
CA MET A 155 -11.39 3.80 -0.84
C MET A 155 -10.50 4.78 -1.59
N THR A 156 -9.97 4.39 -2.75
CA THR A 156 -9.18 5.25 -3.63
C THR A 156 -10.00 5.55 -4.88
N SER A 157 -10.33 6.81 -5.13
CA SER A 157 -11.10 7.16 -6.33
C SER A 157 -10.26 7.02 -7.62
N TYR A 158 -10.96 6.86 -8.76
CA TYR A 158 -10.31 6.81 -10.07
C TYR A 158 -9.48 8.07 -10.37
N GLU A 159 -9.97 9.24 -9.99
CA GLU A 159 -9.23 10.50 -10.15
C GLU A 159 -7.95 10.50 -9.32
N THR A 160 -8.01 10.07 -8.06
CA THR A 160 -6.86 9.99 -7.16
C THR A 160 -5.79 9.05 -7.72
N ILE A 161 -6.16 7.84 -8.15
CA ILE A 161 -5.19 6.89 -8.68
C ILE A 161 -4.60 7.36 -10.02
N LEU A 162 -5.40 7.98 -10.88
CA LEU A 162 -4.93 8.54 -12.15
C LEU A 162 -3.93 9.68 -11.92
N ASN A 163 -4.22 10.60 -10.99
CA ASN A 163 -3.30 11.67 -10.61
C ASN A 163 -1.96 11.13 -10.08
N PHE A 164 -2.02 10.10 -9.22
CA PHE A 164 -0.81 9.44 -8.74
C PHE A 164 0.00 8.80 -9.88
N THR A 165 -0.64 8.08 -10.80
CA THR A 165 0.04 7.44 -11.94
C THR A 165 0.66 8.45 -12.90
N ASN A 166 0.00 9.59 -13.14
CA ASN A 166 0.54 10.68 -13.96
C ASN A 166 1.78 11.32 -13.31
N LYS A 167 1.75 11.52 -11.98
CA LYS A 167 2.85 12.09 -11.22
C LYS A 167 4.07 11.16 -11.17
N THR A 168 3.83 9.86 -10.94
CA THR A 168 4.89 8.85 -10.72
C THR A 168 5.31 8.11 -11.98
N LYS A 169 4.57 8.26 -13.08
CA LYS A 169 4.69 7.46 -14.32
C LYS A 169 4.47 5.96 -14.09
N ALA A 170 3.69 5.59 -13.07
CA ALA A 170 3.31 4.21 -12.81
C ALA A 170 2.41 3.65 -13.92
N ASN A 171 2.53 2.36 -14.20
CA ASN A 171 1.67 1.65 -15.12
C ASN A 171 0.36 1.28 -14.41
N LEU A 172 -0.79 1.75 -14.91
CA LEU A 172 -2.10 1.43 -14.34
C LEU A 172 -2.81 0.34 -15.14
N THR A 173 -3.22 -0.72 -14.46
CA THR A 173 -4.15 -1.74 -14.96
C THR A 173 -5.45 -1.65 -14.18
N ILE A 174 -6.57 -1.55 -14.89
CA ILE A 174 -7.90 -1.45 -14.28
C ILE A 174 -8.64 -2.77 -14.49
N MET A 175 -9.05 -3.41 -13.41
CA MET A 175 -10.00 -4.52 -13.48
C MET A 175 -11.42 -3.97 -13.52
N LYS A 176 -12.11 -4.18 -14.64
CA LYS A 176 -13.51 -3.78 -14.79
C LYS A 176 -14.38 -4.53 -13.77
N GLY A 177 -15.25 -3.82 -13.06
CA GLY A 177 -16.05 -4.37 -11.96
C GLY A 177 -15.28 -4.82 -10.72
N GLY A 178 -13.95 -4.74 -10.71
CA GLY A 178 -13.11 -5.10 -9.56
C GLY A 178 -13.32 -4.16 -8.38
N GLU A 179 -13.23 -4.69 -7.16
CA GLU A 179 -13.39 -3.93 -5.92
C GLU A 179 -12.03 -3.52 -5.33
N HIS A 180 -12.04 -2.77 -4.23
CA HIS A 180 -10.81 -2.46 -3.50
C HIS A 180 -10.12 -3.74 -2.99
N TRP A 181 -10.89 -4.62 -2.33
CA TRP A 181 -10.41 -5.91 -1.88
C TRP A 181 -10.65 -6.98 -2.94
N PHE A 182 -9.56 -7.49 -3.53
CA PHE A 182 -9.59 -8.60 -4.47
C PHE A 182 -9.76 -9.90 -3.68
N HIS A 183 -10.91 -10.55 -3.82
CA HIS A 183 -11.24 -11.73 -3.01
C HIS A 183 -12.12 -12.75 -3.72
N THR A 184 -12.91 -12.33 -4.72
CA THR A 184 -13.69 -13.26 -5.54
C THR A 184 -12.77 -14.06 -6.47
N ASP A 185 -13.19 -15.27 -6.88
CA ASP A 185 -12.40 -16.10 -7.79
C ASP A 185 -12.03 -15.36 -9.09
N GLU A 186 -12.95 -14.57 -9.66
CA GLU A 186 -12.71 -13.77 -10.85
C GLU A 186 -11.66 -12.67 -10.62
N GLN A 187 -11.72 -12.00 -9.47
CA GLN A 187 -10.72 -10.98 -9.08
C GLN A 187 -9.35 -11.60 -8.85
N MET A 188 -9.30 -12.73 -8.15
CA MET A 188 -8.05 -13.43 -7.87
C MET A 188 -7.42 -14.00 -9.14
N GLU A 189 -8.23 -14.54 -10.08
CA GLU A 189 -7.73 -14.96 -11.38
C GLU A 189 -7.19 -13.79 -12.20
N PHE A 190 -7.87 -12.63 -12.18
CA PHE A 190 -7.38 -11.43 -12.86
C PHE A 190 -6.05 -10.95 -12.27
N LEU A 191 -5.94 -10.90 -10.94
CA LEU A 191 -4.71 -10.54 -10.22
C LEU A 191 -3.57 -11.50 -10.55
N ASP A 192 -3.85 -12.80 -10.55
CA ASP A 192 -2.88 -13.85 -10.87
C ASP A 192 -2.36 -13.72 -12.31
N ASN A 193 -3.26 -13.47 -13.26
CA ASN A 193 -2.88 -13.23 -14.65
C ASN A 193 -2.11 -11.92 -14.81
N TRP A 194 -2.51 -10.87 -14.09
CA TRP A 194 -1.82 -9.58 -14.10
C TRP A 194 -0.39 -9.71 -13.62
N ILE A 195 -0.14 -10.34 -12.46
CA ILE A 195 1.22 -10.47 -11.94
C ILE A 195 2.08 -11.38 -12.82
N LYS A 196 1.52 -12.50 -13.30
CA LYS A 196 2.20 -13.44 -14.21
C LYS A 196 2.70 -12.77 -15.50
N ASN A 197 1.98 -11.76 -16.01
CA ASN A 197 2.36 -11.05 -17.22
C ASN A 197 3.48 -10.01 -17.01
N LEU A 198 3.85 -9.71 -15.75
CA LEU A 198 4.81 -8.67 -15.41
C LEU A 198 6.15 -9.20 -14.84
N VAL A 199 6.23 -10.50 -14.57
CA VAL A 199 7.34 -11.15 -13.84
C VAL A 199 8.09 -12.15 -14.69
#